data_AF-A0A1F3KD42-F1
#
_entry.id   AF-A0A1F3KD42-F1
#
_cell.length_a   1.000
_cell.length_b   1.000
_cell.length_c   1.000
_cell.angle_alpha   90.00
_cell.angle_beta   90.00
_cell.angle_gamma   90.00
#
_symmetry.space_group_name_H-M   'P 1'
#
loop_
_entity.id
_entity.type
_entity.pdbx_description
1 polymer ?
#
loop_
_entity_poly.entity_id
_entity_poly.type
_entity_poly.pdbx_seq_one_letter_code
_entity_poly.pdbx_strand_id
1 'polypeptide(L)'
;MEFSPEQLEELENLAGINYTIRQIALYFNVDYKLLLSFYSDEASWFRYHFDRGRLLTQAKVDMSTVQSAQGGNISAQQIFAKRRKEQEYTTLKEQLFGRHQ
;
A
#
# COMPACT_ATOMS: atom_id res chain seq x y z
N MET A 1 14.71 4.61 17.60
CA MET A 1 13.93 3.36 17.51
C MET A 1 13.84 3.00 16.05
N GLU A 2 14.10 1.75 15.73
CA GLU A 2 13.98 1.19 14.38
C GLU A 2 13.55 -0.27 14.55
N PHE A 3 12.71 -0.75 13.63
CA PHE A 3 12.20 -2.12 13.64
C PHE A 3 13.26 -3.08 13.10
N SER A 4 13.26 -4.33 13.59
CA SER A 4 14.07 -5.39 12.97
C SER A 4 13.57 -5.69 11.55
N PRO A 5 14.37 -6.34 10.69
CA PRO A 5 13.92 -6.75 9.35
C PRO A 5 12.61 -7.55 9.36
N GLU A 6 12.43 -8.41 10.35
CA GLU A 6 11.21 -9.22 10.53
C GLU A 6 10.01 -8.35 10.91
N GLN A 7 10.21 -7.39 11.80
CA GLN A 7 9.17 -6.42 12.18
C GLN A 7 8.81 -5.48 11.02
N LEU A 8 9.75 -5.18 10.13
CA LEU A 8 9.49 -4.41 8.92
C LEU A 8 8.64 -5.21 7.92
N GLU A 9 8.88 -6.51 7.78
CA GLU A 9 8.03 -7.40 6.99
C GLU A 9 6.61 -7.51 7.58
N GLU A 10 6.49 -7.65 8.90
CA GLU A 10 5.19 -7.63 9.58
C GLU A 10 4.46 -6.29 9.40
N LEU A 11 5.18 -5.17 9.51
CA LEU A 11 4.64 -3.83 9.25
C LEU A 11 4.08 -3.75 7.83
N GLU A 12 4.83 -4.19 6.82
CA GLU A 12 4.38 -4.20 5.43
C GLU A 12 3.13 -5.05 5.23
N ASN A 13 3.07 -6.22 5.85
CA ASN A 13 1.91 -7.09 5.80
C ASN A 13 0.67 -6.43 6.42
N LEU A 14 0.82 -5.81 7.61
CA LEU A 14 -0.26 -5.11 8.30
C LEU A 14 -0.75 -3.89 7.51
N ALA A 15 0.17 -3.08 6.99
CA ALA A 15 -0.15 -1.93 6.15
C ALA A 15 -0.88 -2.38 4.87
N GLY A 16 -0.41 -3.48 4.27
CA GLY A 16 -1.00 -4.14 3.10
C GLY A 16 -2.48 -4.49 3.24
N ILE A 17 -2.91 -4.84 4.46
CA ILE A 17 -4.31 -5.15 4.78
C ILE A 17 -5.04 -3.98 5.48
N ASN A 18 -4.53 -2.76 5.31
CA ASN A 18 -5.11 -1.50 5.79
C ASN A 18 -5.23 -1.37 7.32
N TYR A 19 -4.30 -1.96 8.08
CA TYR A 19 -4.22 -1.62 9.50
C TYR A 19 -3.82 -0.15 9.67
N THR A 20 -4.50 0.52 10.59
CA THR A 20 -4.21 1.91 10.93
C THR A 20 -2.93 2.03 11.75
N ILE A 21 -2.32 3.22 11.76
CA ILE A 21 -1.12 3.50 12.57
C ILE A 21 -1.35 3.18 14.05
N ARG A 22 -2.57 3.41 14.56
CA ARG A 22 -2.96 3.05 15.92
C ARG A 22 -2.95 1.54 16.15
N GLN A 23 -3.50 0.75 15.23
CA GLN A 23 -3.49 -0.71 15.34
C GLN A 23 -2.08 -1.27 15.24
N ILE A 24 -1.25 -0.71 14.36
CA ILE A 24 0.17 -1.08 14.22
C ILE A 24 0.93 -0.75 15.51
N ALA A 25 0.70 0.43 16.10
CA ALA A 25 1.30 0.80 17.38
C ALA A 25 0.94 -0.19 18.50
N LEU A 26 -0.33 -0.58 18.56
CA LEU A 26 -0.81 -1.59 19.51
C LEU A 26 -0.17 -2.96 19.25
N TYR A 27 -0.06 -3.37 17.98
CA TYR A 27 0.52 -4.65 17.59
C TYR A 27 1.98 -4.79 18.02
N PHE A 28 2.81 -3.77 17.75
CA PHE A 28 4.22 -3.76 18.12
C PHE A 28 4.49 -3.30 19.57
N ASN A 29 3.43 -2.96 20.32
CA ASN A 29 3.52 -2.40 21.67
C ASN A 29 4.47 -1.18 21.75
N VAL A 30 4.28 -0.23 20.84
CA VAL A 30 5.06 1.01 20.76
C VAL A 30 4.17 2.24 20.95
N ASP A 31 4.77 3.37 21.31
CA ASP A 31 4.02 4.61 21.51
C ASP A 31 3.37 5.11 20.19
N TYR A 32 2.07 5.35 20.25
CA TYR A 32 1.30 5.80 19.08
C TYR A 32 1.74 7.17 18.57
N LYS A 33 2.07 8.12 19.46
CA LYS A 33 2.45 9.48 19.03
C LYS A 33 3.80 9.46 18.32
N LEU A 34 4.73 8.63 18.80
CA LEU A 34 6.01 8.40 18.16
C LEU A 34 5.81 7.82 16.74
N LEU A 35 5.05 6.73 16.59
CA LEU A 35 4.78 6.15 15.28
C LEU A 35 4.07 7.12 14.33
N LEU A 36 3.12 7.91 14.84
CA LEU A 36 2.44 8.93 14.06
C LEU A 36 3.41 10.02 13.57
N SER A 37 4.41 10.39 14.37
CA SER A 37 5.43 11.34 13.96
C SER A 37 6.30 10.80 12.81
N PHE A 38 6.71 9.53 12.87
CA PHE A 38 7.41 8.90 11.74
C PHE A 38 6.51 8.83 10.51
N TYR A 39 5.26 8.40 10.64
CA TYR A 39 4.34 8.36 9.50
C TYR A 39 4.13 9.72 8.80
N SER A 40 4.15 10.81 9.59
CA SER A 40 3.99 12.17 9.07
C SER A 40 5.22 12.69 8.33
N ASP A 41 6.39 12.10 8.58
CA ASP A 41 7.62 12.37 7.86
C ASP A 41 7.72 11.44 6.64
N GLU A 42 7.60 12.02 5.44
CA GLU A 42 7.65 11.30 4.16
C GLU A 42 8.99 10.62 3.90
N ALA A 43 10.07 11.09 4.53
CA ALA A 43 11.40 10.51 4.40
C ALA A 43 11.67 9.42 5.46
N SER A 44 10.74 9.16 6.37
CA SER A 44 10.98 8.18 7.43
C SER A 44 10.96 6.73 6.92
N TRP A 45 11.73 5.87 7.57
CA TRP A 45 11.71 4.43 7.33
C TRP A 45 10.30 3.84 7.51
N PHE A 46 9.57 4.30 8.53
CA PHE A 46 8.24 3.79 8.81
C PHE A 46 7.27 4.14 7.69
N ARG A 47 7.30 5.38 7.20
CA ARG A 47 6.45 5.81 6.09
C ARG A 47 6.76 5.04 4.81
N TYR A 48 8.05 4.84 4.51
CA TYR A 48 8.49 4.02 3.38
C TYR A 48 7.91 2.60 3.44
N HIS A 49 8.10 1.89 4.56
CA HIS A 49 7.62 0.50 4.71
C HIS A 49 6.08 0.41 4.75
N PHE A 50 5.41 1.39 5.36
CA PHE A 50 3.95 1.44 5.37
C PHE A 50 3.38 1.57 3.93
N ASP A 51 3.91 2.51 3.15
CA ASP A 51 3.46 2.72 1.77
C ASP A 51 3.86 1.55 0.86
N ARG A 52 5.07 1.00 1.05
CA ARG A 52 5.54 -0.21 0.35
C ARG A 52 4.63 -1.41 0.61
N GLY A 53 4.23 -1.66 1.86
CA GLY A 53 3.33 -2.75 2.22
C GLY A 53 1.99 -2.69 1.48
N ARG A 54 1.38 -1.50 1.44
CA ARG A 54 0.14 -1.25 0.68
C ARG A 54 0.32 -1.54 -0.81
N LEU A 55 1.41 -1.06 -1.40
CA LEU A 55 1.72 -1.29 -2.80
C LEU A 55 1.94 -2.78 -3.11
N LEU A 56 2.72 -3.49 -2.28
CA LEU A 56 3.02 -4.90 -2.49
C LEU A 56 1.77 -5.78 -2.44
N THR A 57 0.90 -5.57 -1.45
CA THR A 57 -0.36 -6.32 -1.35
C THR A 57 -1.28 -6.02 -2.53
N GLN A 58 -1.41 -4.74 -2.91
CA GLN A 58 -2.21 -4.35 -4.06
C GLN A 58 -1.70 -5.02 -5.34
N ALA A 59 -0.39 -4.96 -5.60
CA ALA A 59 0.25 -5.59 -6.75
C ALA A 59 0.02 -7.11 -6.79
N LYS A 60 0.13 -7.79 -5.64
CA LYS A 60 -0.12 -9.24 -5.54
C LYS A 60 -1.56 -9.60 -5.93
N VAL A 61 -2.53 -8.83 -5.45
CA VAL A 61 -3.95 -9.04 -5.79
C VAL A 61 -4.20 -8.74 -7.28
N ASP A 62 -3.61 -7.67 -7.81
CA ASP A 62 -3.73 -7.32 -9.23
C ASP A 62 -3.16 -8.41 -10.14
N MET A 63 -1.97 -8.92 -9.84
CA MET A 63 -1.35 -10.00 -10.61
C MET A 63 -2.23 -11.25 -10.63
N SER A 64 -2.78 -11.65 -9.47
CA SER A 64 -3.71 -12.78 -9.40
C SER A 64 -5.00 -12.53 -10.19
N THR A 65 -5.52 -11.30 -10.14
CA THR A 65 -6.71 -10.91 -10.90
C THR A 65 -6.47 -11.00 -12.40
N VAL A 66 -5.32 -10.52 -12.89
CA VAL A 66 -4.94 -10.58 -14.31
C VAL A 66 -4.78 -12.03 -14.77
N GLN A 67 -4.11 -12.87 -13.99
CA GLN A 67 -3.97 -14.30 -14.32
C GLN A 67 -5.33 -14.99 -14.45
N SER A 68 -6.26 -14.73 -13.52
CA SER A 68 -7.63 -15.25 -13.56
C SER A 68 -8.42 -14.73 -14.77
N ALA A 69 -8.27 -13.44 -15.08
CA ALA A 69 -8.92 -12.80 -16.22
C ALA A 69 -8.44 -13.38 -17.58
N GLN A 70 -7.13 -13.63 -17.70
CA GLN A 70 -6.52 -14.28 -18.87
C GLN A 70 -6.97 -15.73 -19.02
N GLY A 71 -7.25 -16.43 -17.91
CA GLY A 71 -7.88 -17.75 -17.89
C GLY A 71 -9.37 -17.78 -18.26
N GLY A 72 -9.97 -16.64 -18.60
CA GLY A 72 -11.36 -16.55 -19.05
C GLY A 72 -12.38 -16.29 -17.93
N ASN A 73 -11.96 -15.97 -16.71
CA ASN A 73 -12.88 -15.62 -15.63
C ASN A 73 -13.49 -14.23 -15.87
N ILE A 74 -14.78 -14.18 -16.22
CA ILE A 74 -15.51 -12.94 -16.54
C ILE A 74 -15.51 -11.95 -15.37
N SER A 75 -15.72 -12.42 -14.14
CA SER A 75 -15.70 -11.56 -12.96
C SER A 75 -14.32 -10.92 -12.74
N ALA A 76 -13.25 -11.68 -12.94
CA ALA A 76 -11.89 -11.15 -12.87
C ALA A 76 -11.60 -10.14 -13.99
N GLN A 77 -12.14 -10.35 -15.20
CA GLN A 77 -12.05 -9.38 -16.31
C GLN A 77 -12.75 -8.06 -15.96
N GLN A 78 -13.93 -8.12 -15.33
CA GLN A 78 -14.65 -6.93 -14.87
C GLN A 78 -13.87 -6.17 -13.79
N ILE A 79 -13.33 -6.88 -12.80
CA ILE A 79 -12.50 -6.28 -11.73
C ILE A 79 -11.26 -5.64 -12.34
N PHE A 80 -10.56 -6.33 -13.24
CA PHE A 80 -9.38 -5.81 -13.93
C PHE A 80 -9.70 -4.54 -14.74
N ALA A 81 -10.79 -4.54 -15.51
CA ALA A 81 -11.21 -3.38 -16.29
C ALA A 81 -11.52 -2.16 -15.40
N LYS A 82 -12.13 -2.37 -14.22
CA LYS A 82 -12.37 -1.31 -13.24
C LYS A 82 -11.06 -0.74 -12.70
N ARG A 83 -10.17 -1.60 -12.20
CA ARG A 83 -8.87 -1.18 -11.63
C ARG A 83 -7.99 -0.46 -12.64
N ARG A 84 -7.98 -0.93 -13.89
CA ARG A 84 -7.24 -0.27 -14.97
C ARG A 84 -7.71 1.17 -15.21
N LYS A 85 -9.03 1.40 -15.23
CA LYS A 85 -9.58 2.76 -15.36
C LYS A 85 -9.20 3.67 -14.19
N GLU A 86 -9.21 3.16 -12.96
CA GLU A 86 -8.79 3.90 -11.76
C GLU A 86 -7.31 4.29 -11.82
N GLN A 87 -6.45 3.39 -12.29
CA GLN A 87 -5.02 3.65 -12.45
C GLN A 87 -4.77 4.66 -13.58
N GLU A 88 -5.45 4.53 -14.72
CA GLU A 88 -5.37 5.48 -15.85
C GLU A 88 -5.77 6.90 -15.40
N TYR A 89 -6.82 7.02 -14.58
CA TYR A 89 -7.22 8.31 -13.99
C TYR A 89 -6.14 8.89 -13.06
N THR A 90 -5.56 8.06 -12.19
CA THR A 90 -4.49 8.48 -11.26
C THR A 90 -3.27 8.97 -12.04
N THR A 91 -2.81 8.20 -13.03
CA THR A 91 -1.67 8.58 -13.88
C THR A 91 -1.96 9.86 -14.68
N LEU A 92 -3.17 10.03 -15.20
CA LEU A 92 -3.55 11.26 -15.90
C LEU A 92 -3.53 12.47 -14.94
N LYS A 93 -4.03 12.31 -13.72
CA LYS A 93 -3.99 13.36 -12.69
C LYS A 93 -2.54 13.75 -12.36
N GLU A 94 -1.65 12.78 -12.20
CA GLU A 94 -0.22 13.03 -11.99
C GLU A 94 0.43 13.75 -13.17
N GLN A 95 0.09 13.38 -14.41
CA GLN A 95 0.63 14.06 -15.59
C GLN A 95 0.15 15.52 -15.73
N LEU A 96 -1.11 15.78 -15.39
CA LEU A 96 -1.71 17.11 -15.50
C LEU A 96 -1.30 18.04 -14.34
N PHE A 97 -1.26 17.53 -13.11
CA PHE A 97 -1.06 18.33 -11.91
C PHE A 97 0.32 18.13 -11.24
N GLY A 98 1.05 17.08 -11.59
CA GLY A 98 2.39 16.79 -11.05
C GLY A 98 3.52 17.57 -11.71
N ARG A 99 3.24 18.46 -12.68
CA ARG A 99 4.24 19.38 -13.27
C ARG A 99 4.54 20.63 -12.43
N HIS A 100 3.92 20.78 -11.27
CA HIS A 100 4.13 21.94 -10.39
C HIS A 100 4.23 21.52 -8.93
N GLN A 101 5.33 20.87 -8.54
CA GLN A 101 5.88 20.91 -7.18
C GLN A 101 7.40 20.88 -7.26
#